data_AF-A0ABD6BBS1-F1
#
_entry.id   AF-A0ABD6BBS1-F1
#
_cell.length_a   1.000
_cell.length_b   1.000
_cell.length_c   1.000
_cell.angle_alpha   90.00
_cell.angle_beta   90.00
_cell.angle_gamma   90.00
#
_symmetry.space_group_name_H-M   'P 1'
#
loop_
_entity.id
_entity.type
_entity.pdbx_description
1 polymer ?
#
loop_
_entity_poly.entity_id
_entity_poly.type
_entity_poly.pdbx_seq_one_letter_code
_entity_poly.pdbx_strand_id
1 'polypeptide(L)'
;MDEGEEAEQSFTDVMALLDNGKEGEALVLFLQDVVHLLPEEFDLLRASPYWQDQVKLMQTVPLEMQAVARYEFEPAQFENMTTPALLLGGSESSQPFREGIDLLDDMHPNSEVAIMDGGGHIRLATAPEQFLDEVLGFIREPN
;
A
#
# COMPACT_ATOMS: atom_id res chain seq x y z
N MET A 1 -16.92 12.57 -8.39
CA MET A 1 -17.23 12.84 -6.97
C MET A 1 -15.89 13.14 -6.32
N ASP A 2 -15.80 13.31 -5.00
CA ASP A 2 -14.50 13.33 -4.33
C ASP A 2 -13.86 11.92 -4.46
N GLU A 3 -12.54 11.81 -4.67
CA GLU A 3 -11.87 10.49 -4.79
C GLU A 3 -12.10 9.64 -3.53
N GLY A 4 -12.22 10.29 -2.36
CA GLY A 4 -12.58 9.63 -1.10
C GLY A 4 -14.01 9.07 -1.07
N GLU A 5 -14.99 9.76 -1.66
CA GLU A 5 -16.38 9.28 -1.73
C GLU A 5 -16.52 8.08 -2.68
N GLU A 6 -15.77 8.09 -3.78
CA GLU A 6 -15.76 6.97 -4.74
C GLU A 6 -15.11 5.72 -4.15
N ALA A 7 -14.02 5.87 -3.37
CA ALA A 7 -13.39 4.77 -2.66
C ALA A 7 -14.29 4.19 -1.55
N GLU A 8 -15.01 5.03 -0.79
CA GLU A 8 -15.94 4.58 0.26
C GLU A 8 -17.12 3.78 -0.31
N GLN A 9 -17.69 4.23 -1.43
CA GLN A 9 -18.74 3.49 -2.12
C GLN A 9 -18.21 2.16 -2.66
N SER A 10 -17.04 2.16 -3.29
CA SER A 10 -16.40 0.96 -3.83
C SER A 10 -16.12 -0.07 -2.72
N PHE A 11 -15.69 0.40 -1.54
CA PHE A 11 -15.49 -0.46 -0.39
C PHE A 11 -16.80 -1.05 0.14
N THR A 12 -17.89 -0.28 0.12
CA THR A 12 -19.23 -0.79 0.48
C THR A 12 -19.67 -1.92 -0.46
N ASP A 13 -19.40 -1.79 -1.75
CA ASP A 13 -19.72 -2.82 -2.73
C ASP A 13 -18.83 -4.07 -2.58
N VAL A 14 -17.55 -3.90 -2.21
CA VAL A 14 -16.67 -5.01 -1.81
C VAL A 14 -17.26 -5.79 -0.63
N MET A 15 -17.73 -5.09 0.40
CA MET A 15 -18.37 -5.74 1.57
C MET A 15 -19.60 -6.55 1.18
N ALA A 16 -20.46 -5.99 0.32
CA ALA A 16 -21.64 -6.69 -0.16
C ALA A 16 -21.28 -7.97 -0.93
N LEU A 17 -20.21 -7.97 -1.74
CA LEU A 17 -19.74 -9.17 -2.43
C LEU A 17 -19.23 -10.23 -1.45
N LEU A 18 -18.53 -9.84 -0.40
CA LEU A 18 -18.06 -10.76 0.64
C LEU A 18 -19.20 -11.41 1.41
N ASP A 19 -20.24 -10.64 1.77
CA ASP A 19 -21.43 -11.16 2.46
C ASP A 19 -22.19 -12.20 1.62
N ASN A 20 -22.03 -12.16 0.30
CA ASN A 20 -22.64 -13.09 -0.65
C ASN A 20 -21.70 -14.25 -1.05
N GLY A 21 -20.52 -14.40 -0.43
CA GLY A 21 -19.56 -15.46 -0.74
C GLY A 21 -18.94 -15.34 -2.13
N LYS A 22 -18.74 -14.09 -2.59
CA LYS A 22 -18.16 -13.76 -3.90
C LYS A 22 -16.75 -13.17 -3.76
N GLU A 23 -15.87 -13.84 -3.03
CA GLU A 23 -14.52 -13.33 -2.70
C GLU A 23 -13.69 -13.01 -3.95
N GLY A 24 -13.86 -13.77 -5.03
CA GLY A 24 -13.17 -13.51 -6.28
C GLY A 24 -13.60 -12.22 -6.97
N GLU A 25 -14.90 -11.90 -6.94
CA GLU A 25 -15.42 -10.63 -7.46
C GLU A 25 -15.01 -9.47 -6.54
N ALA A 26 -15.08 -9.69 -5.21
CA ALA A 26 -14.67 -8.73 -4.20
C ALA A 26 -13.18 -8.34 -4.35
N LEU A 27 -12.29 -9.31 -4.59
CA LEU A 27 -10.87 -9.06 -4.82
C LEU A 27 -10.65 -8.17 -6.06
N VAL A 28 -11.35 -8.46 -7.16
CA VAL A 28 -11.20 -7.68 -8.40
C VAL A 28 -11.60 -6.23 -8.17
N LEU A 29 -12.79 -6.02 -7.58
CA LEU A 29 -13.28 -4.68 -7.28
C LEU A 29 -12.36 -3.94 -6.29
N PHE A 30 -11.90 -4.61 -5.24
CA PHE A 30 -11.00 -4.04 -4.26
C PHE A 30 -9.67 -3.58 -4.89
N LEU A 31 -9.06 -4.41 -5.74
CA LEU A 31 -7.78 -4.08 -6.37
C LEU A 31 -7.89 -2.93 -7.38
N GLN A 32 -9.02 -2.78 -8.06
CA GLN A 32 -9.23 -1.75 -9.08
C GLN A 32 -9.72 -0.43 -8.49
N ASP A 33 -10.69 -0.49 -7.59
CA ASP A 33 -11.48 0.68 -7.22
C ASP A 33 -11.17 1.19 -5.81
N VAL A 34 -10.53 0.38 -4.97
CA VAL A 34 -10.08 0.79 -3.62
C VAL A 34 -8.57 0.97 -3.60
N VAL A 35 -7.83 0.03 -4.18
CA VAL A 35 -6.36 0.06 -4.24
C VAL A 35 -5.86 0.87 -5.44
N HIS A 36 -6.68 1.05 -6.48
CA HIS A 36 -6.32 1.76 -7.71
C HIS A 36 -5.08 1.20 -8.43
N LEU A 37 -4.99 -0.14 -8.53
CA LEU A 37 -3.94 -0.75 -9.33
C LEU A 37 -4.02 -0.32 -10.80
N LEU A 38 -2.85 -0.11 -11.39
CA LEU A 38 -2.75 0.08 -12.83
C LEU A 38 -3.16 -1.22 -13.56
N PRO A 39 -3.67 -1.14 -14.80
CA PRO A 39 -4.09 -2.32 -15.55
C PRO A 39 -3.00 -3.39 -15.68
N GLU A 40 -1.75 -2.99 -15.96
CA GLU A 40 -0.63 -3.93 -16.02
C GLU A 40 -0.30 -4.58 -14.66
N GLU A 41 -0.46 -3.85 -13.56
CA GLU A 41 -0.24 -4.36 -12.20
C GLU A 41 -1.31 -5.40 -11.84
N PHE A 42 -2.56 -5.12 -12.20
CA PHE A 42 -3.66 -6.04 -12.04
C PHE A 42 -3.43 -7.32 -12.84
N ASP A 43 -3.04 -7.23 -14.11
CA ASP A 43 -2.79 -8.40 -14.96
C ASP A 43 -1.67 -9.28 -14.40
N LEU A 44 -0.59 -8.67 -13.90
CA LEU A 44 0.51 -9.38 -13.24
C LEU A 44 0.05 -10.11 -11.98
N LEU A 45 -0.72 -9.45 -11.11
CA LEU A 45 -1.29 -10.09 -9.92
C LEU A 45 -2.29 -11.19 -10.28
N ARG A 46 -3.11 -10.99 -11.30
CA ARG A 46 -4.11 -11.98 -11.77
C ARG A 46 -3.43 -13.26 -12.27
N ALA A 47 -2.29 -13.12 -12.93
CA ALA A 47 -1.48 -14.23 -13.44
C ALA A 47 -0.60 -14.90 -12.36
N SER A 48 -0.48 -14.30 -11.17
CA SER A 48 0.34 -14.80 -10.08
C SER A 48 -0.14 -16.17 -9.55
N PRO A 49 0.78 -17.09 -9.17
CA PRO A 49 0.41 -18.34 -8.50
C PRO A 49 -0.32 -18.11 -7.16
N TYR A 50 -0.18 -16.90 -6.59
CA TYR A 50 -0.79 -16.54 -5.31
C TYR A 50 -2.21 -15.98 -5.43
N TRP A 51 -2.76 -15.82 -6.64
CA TRP A 51 -4.10 -15.23 -6.82
C TRP A 51 -5.17 -15.92 -5.96
N GLN A 52 -5.18 -17.26 -5.93
CA GLN A 52 -6.15 -18.01 -5.14
C GLN A 52 -5.97 -17.82 -3.63
N ASP A 53 -4.77 -17.52 -3.17
CA ASP A 53 -4.53 -17.21 -1.77
C ASP A 53 -4.99 -15.79 -1.44
N GLN A 54 -4.80 -14.81 -2.34
CA GLN A 54 -5.39 -13.47 -2.22
C GLN A 54 -6.92 -13.52 -2.13
N VAL A 55 -7.57 -14.35 -2.94
CA VAL A 55 -9.04 -14.55 -2.87
C VAL A 55 -9.46 -15.03 -1.48
N LYS A 56 -8.75 -16.00 -0.89
CA LYS A 56 -9.06 -16.50 0.46
C LYS A 56 -8.85 -15.44 1.54
N LEU A 57 -7.84 -14.58 1.36
CA LEU A 57 -7.52 -13.51 2.29
C LEU A 57 -8.51 -12.34 2.24
N MET A 58 -9.34 -12.22 1.21
CA MET A 58 -10.33 -11.13 1.15
C MET A 58 -11.27 -11.06 2.36
N GLN A 59 -11.47 -12.17 3.07
CA GLN A 59 -12.26 -12.20 4.30
C GLN A 59 -11.61 -11.41 5.47
N THR A 60 -10.31 -11.09 5.40
CA THR A 60 -9.60 -10.30 6.42
C THR A 60 -9.62 -8.80 6.13
N VAL A 61 -9.75 -8.41 4.86
CA VAL A 61 -9.76 -7.02 4.38
C VAL A 61 -10.73 -6.10 5.15
N PRO A 62 -11.97 -6.51 5.49
CA PRO A 62 -12.88 -5.66 6.26
C PRO A 62 -12.32 -5.20 7.61
N LEU A 63 -11.65 -6.12 8.32
CA LEU A 63 -11.07 -5.84 9.63
C LEU A 63 -9.80 -4.98 9.50
N GLU A 64 -8.99 -5.24 8.47
CA GLU A 64 -7.78 -4.46 8.17
C GLU A 64 -8.13 -3.02 7.83
N MET A 65 -9.09 -2.81 6.94
CA MET A 65 -9.53 -1.46 6.55
C MET A 65 -10.16 -0.70 7.71
N GLN A 66 -10.93 -1.38 8.55
CA GLN A 66 -11.47 -0.77 9.76
C GLN A 66 -10.36 -0.38 10.76
N ALA A 67 -9.27 -1.16 10.84
CA ALA A 67 -8.13 -0.83 11.69
C ALA A 67 -7.39 0.41 11.17
N VAL A 68 -7.16 0.49 9.85
CA VAL A 68 -6.54 1.66 9.20
C VAL A 68 -7.41 2.91 9.35
N ALA A 69 -8.72 2.81 9.07
CA ALA A 69 -9.63 3.95 9.15
C ALA A 69 -9.81 4.52 10.57
N ARG A 70 -9.55 3.71 11.60
CA ARG A 70 -9.60 4.15 13.01
C ARG A 70 -8.25 4.58 13.56
N TYR A 71 -7.18 4.40 12.79
CA TYR A 71 -5.85 4.76 13.25
C TYR A 71 -5.67 6.27 13.14
N GLU A 72 -5.39 6.90 14.28
CA GLU A 72 -4.94 8.29 14.34
C GLU A 72 -3.42 8.29 14.56
N PHE A 73 -2.69 8.90 13.64
CA PHE A 73 -1.24 9.01 13.76
C PHE A 73 -0.88 9.99 14.87
N GLU A 74 -0.14 9.51 15.88
CA GLU A 74 0.34 10.30 17.01
C GLU A 74 1.89 10.39 16.96
N PRO A 75 2.48 11.45 16.39
CA PRO A 75 3.93 11.62 16.28
C PRO A 75 4.67 11.45 17.62
N ALA A 76 4.04 11.88 18.71
CA ALA A 76 4.60 11.81 20.06
C ALA A 76 4.97 10.39 20.50
N GLN A 77 4.27 9.37 20.00
CA GLN A 77 4.57 7.98 20.31
C GLN A 77 5.91 7.51 19.72
N PHE A 78 6.41 8.20 18.70
CA PHE A 78 7.62 7.85 17.94
C PHE A 78 8.80 8.80 18.22
N GLU A 79 8.66 9.80 19.09
CA GLU A 79 9.72 10.79 19.40
C GLU A 79 11.06 10.18 19.83
N ASN A 80 11.03 8.98 20.41
CA ASN A 80 12.23 8.27 20.87
C ASN A 80 12.72 7.19 19.87
N MET A 81 12.09 7.08 18.71
CA MET A 81 12.53 6.18 17.65
C MET A 81 13.81 6.75 17.04
N THR A 82 14.92 6.04 17.23
CA THR A 82 16.24 6.45 16.70
C THR A 82 16.79 5.47 15.68
N THR A 83 16.14 4.32 15.50
CA THR A 83 16.50 3.34 14.49
C THR A 83 16.44 3.99 13.11
N PRO A 84 17.51 3.92 12.30
CA PRO A 84 17.46 4.37 10.91
C PRO A 84 16.30 3.71 10.16
N ALA A 85 15.54 4.47 9.37
CA ALA A 85 14.40 3.96 8.63
C ALA A 85 14.41 4.41 7.17
N LEU A 86 14.31 3.45 6.24
CA LEU A 86 14.11 3.74 4.83
C LEU A 86 12.61 3.81 4.51
N LEU A 87 12.15 4.96 4.02
CA LEU A 87 10.80 5.21 3.56
C LEU A 87 10.77 5.06 2.03
N LEU A 88 10.05 4.04 1.54
CA LEU A 88 10.01 3.69 0.12
C LEU A 88 8.69 4.12 -0.51
N GLY A 89 8.77 4.87 -1.60
CA GLY A 89 7.62 5.25 -2.43
C GLY A 89 7.83 4.92 -3.90
N GLY A 90 6.75 4.85 -4.68
CA GLY A 90 6.79 4.85 -6.14
C GLY A 90 6.52 6.25 -6.68
N SER A 91 7.14 6.62 -7.81
CA SER A 91 6.93 7.95 -8.40
C SER A 91 5.49 8.17 -8.90
N GLU A 92 4.74 7.09 -9.17
CA GLU A 92 3.35 7.12 -9.62
C GLU A 92 2.34 6.83 -8.50
N SER A 93 2.79 6.71 -7.24
CA SER A 93 1.90 6.59 -6.08
C SER A 93 0.89 7.76 -6.01
N SER A 94 -0.31 7.53 -5.49
CA SER A 94 -1.29 8.61 -5.30
C SER A 94 -0.84 9.61 -4.24
N GLN A 95 -1.45 10.80 -4.24
CA GLN A 95 -1.08 11.91 -3.35
C GLN A 95 -1.09 11.53 -1.84
N PRO A 96 -2.10 10.81 -1.32
CA PRO A 96 -2.13 10.43 0.09
C PRO A 96 -0.91 9.61 0.55
N PHE A 97 -0.37 8.75 -0.32
CA PHE A 97 0.84 7.97 0.02
C PHE A 97 2.09 8.84 0.06
N ARG A 98 2.21 9.82 -0.84
CA ARG A 98 3.33 10.77 -0.82
C ARG A 98 3.29 11.65 0.43
N GLU A 99 2.12 12.18 0.76
CA GLU A 99 1.92 12.98 1.98
C GLU A 99 2.23 12.18 3.26
N GLY A 100 1.90 10.88 3.27
CA GLY A 100 2.26 9.99 4.37
C GLY A 100 3.77 9.79 4.52
N ILE A 101 4.51 9.66 3.40
CA ILE A 101 5.97 9.58 3.42
C ILE A 101 6.56 10.90 3.94
N ASP A 102 6.13 12.04 3.40
CA ASP A 102 6.62 13.37 3.81
C ASP A 102 6.38 13.60 5.32
N LEU A 103 5.21 13.21 5.83
CA LEU A 103 4.88 13.30 7.25
C LEU A 103 5.79 12.44 8.13
N LEU A 104 6.15 11.23 7.68
CA LEU A 104 7.03 10.34 8.40
C LEU A 104 8.48 10.81 8.36
N ASP A 105 8.92 11.37 7.23
CA ASP A 105 10.26 11.94 7.05
C ASP A 105 10.47 13.17 7.95
N ASP A 106 9.50 14.09 7.96
CA ASP A 106 9.51 15.29 8.81
C ASP A 106 9.54 14.95 10.31
N MET A 107 8.94 13.82 10.70
CA MET A 107 8.86 13.38 12.09
C MET A 107 10.11 12.63 12.54
N HIS A 108 10.69 11.78 11.69
CA HIS A 108 11.77 10.87 12.06
C HIS A 108 13.13 11.39 11.56
N PRO A 109 13.99 11.96 12.42
CA PRO A 109 15.22 12.62 11.99
C PRO A 109 16.27 11.68 11.37
N ASN A 110 16.11 10.36 11.55
CA ASN A 110 16.99 9.33 10.98
C ASN A 110 16.26 8.54 9.87
N SER A 111 15.32 9.17 9.19
CA SER A 111 14.71 8.59 8.00
C SER A 111 15.49 8.98 6.75
N GLU A 112 15.38 8.11 5.73
CA GLU A 112 15.80 8.38 4.37
C GLU A 112 14.64 8.04 3.45
N VAL A 113 14.36 8.91 2.48
CA VAL A 113 13.30 8.68 1.48
C VAL A 113 13.91 8.23 0.17
N ALA A 114 13.43 7.11 -0.35
CA ALA A 114 13.77 6.61 -1.68
C ALA A 114 12.51 6.47 -2.54
N ILE A 115 12.51 7.13 -3.70
CA ILE A 115 11.42 7.08 -4.67
C ILE A 115 11.86 6.23 -5.86
N MET A 116 11.21 5.08 -6.02
CA MET A 116 11.43 4.19 -7.16
C MET A 116 10.70 4.72 -8.40
N ASP A 117 11.38 4.72 -9.54
CA ASP A 117 10.82 5.19 -10.81
C ASP A 117 9.65 4.30 -11.25
N GLY A 118 8.49 4.90 -11.53
CA GLY A 118 7.29 4.23 -12.02
C GLY A 118 6.54 3.38 -10.99
N GLY A 119 5.38 2.86 -11.39
CA GLY A 119 4.55 1.96 -10.59
C GLY A 119 3.89 2.63 -9.39
N GLY A 120 2.79 2.03 -8.94
CA GLY A 120 2.01 2.51 -7.80
C GLY A 120 2.17 1.59 -6.60
N HIS A 121 1.12 0.81 -6.34
CA HIS A 121 0.95 0.13 -5.06
C HIS A 121 1.79 -1.15 -4.90
N ILE A 122 2.27 -1.76 -5.99
CA ILE A 122 2.98 -3.06 -5.96
C ILE A 122 4.40 -3.01 -6.51
N ARG A 123 5.09 -1.88 -6.35
CA ARG A 123 6.43 -1.68 -6.93
C ARG A 123 7.45 -2.73 -6.51
N LEU A 124 7.35 -3.27 -5.30
CA LEU A 124 8.20 -4.37 -4.82
C LEU A 124 8.11 -5.63 -5.70
N ALA A 125 6.94 -5.90 -6.29
CA ALA A 125 6.73 -7.03 -7.18
C ALA A 125 7.11 -6.73 -8.64
N THR A 126 6.96 -5.47 -9.07
CA THR A 126 7.17 -5.08 -10.48
C THR A 126 8.57 -4.57 -10.80
N ALA A 127 9.35 -4.14 -9.80
CA ALA A 127 10.77 -3.81 -9.92
C ALA A 127 11.57 -4.25 -8.68
N PRO A 128 11.68 -5.56 -8.45
CA PRO A 128 12.41 -6.09 -7.30
C PRO A 128 13.89 -5.68 -7.30
N GLU A 129 14.50 -5.45 -8.47
CA GLU A 129 15.89 -4.98 -8.57
C GLU A 129 16.07 -3.57 -8.00
N GLN A 130 15.19 -2.62 -8.35
CA GLN A 130 15.22 -1.27 -7.78
C GLN A 130 15.02 -1.31 -6.27
N PHE A 131 14.02 -2.07 -5.81
CA PHE A 131 13.79 -2.27 -4.38
C PHE A 131 15.03 -2.81 -3.66
N LEU A 132 15.70 -3.81 -4.23
CA LEU A 132 16.93 -4.37 -3.67
C LEU A 132 18.07 -3.36 -3.67
N ASP A 133 18.23 -2.55 -4.71
CA ASP A 133 19.27 -1.54 -4.77
C ASP A 133 19.10 -0.49 -3.67
N GLU A 134 17.87 0.01 -3.46
CA GLU A 134 17.56 0.97 -2.38
C GLU A 134 17.80 0.35 -0.99
N VAL A 135 17.29 -0.86 -0.74
CA VAL A 135 17.46 -1.52 0.56
C VAL A 135 18.93 -1.87 0.83
N LEU A 136 19.64 -2.40 -0.16
CA LEU A 136 21.05 -2.77 -0.01
C LEU A 136 21.95 -1.55 0.10
N GLY A 137 21.61 -0.44 -0.55
CA GLY A 137 22.26 0.86 -0.35
C GLY A 137 22.14 1.26 1.11
N PHE A 138 20.90 1.42 1.58
CA PHE A 138 20.59 1.86 2.94
C PHE A 138 21.28 1.02 4.03
N ILE A 139 21.21 -0.31 3.97
CA ILE A 139 21.80 -1.15 5.05
C ILE A 139 23.33 -1.24 5.00
N ARG A 140 23.97 -0.86 3.88
CA ARG A 140 25.43 -0.93 3.73
C ARG A 140 26.10 0.40 4.06
N GLU A 141 25.35 1.50 4.09
CA GLU A 141 25.89 2.77 4.56
C GLU A 141 26.20 2.70 6.06
N PRO A 142 27.44 3.04 6.47
CA PRO A 142 27.76 3.10 7.89
C PRO A 142 27.05 4.28 8.52
N ASN A 143 26.09 4.00 9.43
CA ASN A 143 25.52 4.99 10.35
C ASN A 143 26.61 5.67 11.21
#